data_AF-A0A925HB87-F1
#
_entry.id   AF-A0A925HB87-F1
#
_cell.length_a   1.000
_cell.length_b   1.000
_cell.length_c   1.000
_cell.angle_alpha   90.00
_cell.angle_beta   90.00
_cell.angle_gamma   90.00
#
_symmetry.space_group_name_H-M   'P 1'
#
loop_
_entity.id
_entity.type
_entity.pdbx_description
1 polymer ?
#
loop_
_entity_poly.entity_id
_entity_poly.type
_entity_poly.pdbx_seq_one_letter_code
_entity_poly.pdbx_strand_id
1 'polypeptide(L)'
;VINLEFDNHSAITWEGRSCNGRSVEGSSVGVMFYGETGSLLIESGNSYKIYDLKNNLVKEIKNNSTIDARNVADPAQELDALHIHNFFDGIRKGAKLNSDILGGHQSTLLVQLGNIALRSGHTLHIDPKNGHIINDKEAMKYWSREYQPGWEPKV
;
A
#
# COMPACT_ATOMS: atom_id res chain seq x y z
N VAL A 1 -6.30 12.22 -1.12
CA VAL A 1 -5.66 11.53 -2.27
C VAL A 1 -4.17 11.82 -2.19
N ILE A 2 -3.33 10.81 -2.36
CA ILE A 2 -1.86 10.93 -2.42
C ILE A 2 -1.45 10.43 -3.81
N ASN A 3 -0.64 11.22 -4.52
CA ASN A 3 -0.06 10.82 -5.80
C ASN A 3 1.44 10.59 -5.61
N LEU A 4 1.95 9.49 -6.15
CA LEU A 4 3.35 9.07 -6.09
C LEU A 4 3.80 8.80 -7.51
N GLU A 5 4.89 9.42 -7.94
CA GLU A 5 5.50 9.23 -9.25
C GLU A 5 6.88 8.58 -9.06
N PHE A 6 7.21 7.65 -9.96
CA PHE A 6 8.45 6.88 -9.91
C PHE A 6 9.31 7.16 -11.15
N ASP A 7 10.61 6.89 -11.03
CA ASP A 7 11.60 7.13 -12.07
C ASP A 7 11.34 6.36 -13.38
N ASN A 8 10.69 5.20 -13.27
CA ASN A 8 10.27 4.37 -14.39
C ASN A 8 8.96 4.85 -15.08
N HIS A 9 8.53 6.09 -14.83
CA HIS A 9 7.30 6.68 -15.37
C HIS A 9 6.00 5.96 -14.95
N SER A 10 6.05 5.15 -13.89
CA SER A 10 4.85 4.65 -13.24
C SER A 10 4.35 5.63 -12.17
N ALA A 11 3.07 5.53 -11.84
CA ALA A 11 2.47 6.33 -10.79
C ALA A 11 1.48 5.50 -9.97
N ILE A 12 1.34 5.87 -8.70
CA ILE A 12 0.32 5.35 -7.80
C ILE A 12 -0.52 6.54 -7.32
N THR A 13 -1.83 6.43 -7.48
CA THR A 13 -2.80 7.29 -6.80
C THR A 13 -3.45 6.49 -5.69
N TRP A 14 -3.26 6.93 -4.45
CA TRP A 14 -3.90 6.34 -3.28
C TRP A 14 -5.02 7.23 -2.77
N GLU A 15 -6.22 6.65 -2.65
CA GLU A 15 -7.38 7.31 -2.10
C GLU A 15 -8.00 6.46 -0.98
N GLY A 16 -7.94 6.98 0.25
CA GLY A 16 -8.62 6.40 1.40
C GLY A 16 -9.73 7.33 1.89
N ARG A 17 -10.89 6.76 2.23
CA ARG A 17 -11.99 7.46 2.91
C ARG A 17 -12.27 6.76 4.23
N SER A 18 -11.98 7.44 5.34
CA SER A 18 -12.40 6.98 6.67
C SER A 18 -13.73 7.62 7.04
N CYS A 19 -14.57 6.91 7.79
CA CYS A 19 -15.87 7.38 8.30
C CYS A 19 -16.83 7.91 7.21
N ASN A 20 -16.67 7.46 5.96
CA ASN A 20 -17.53 7.82 4.85
C ASN A 20 -17.93 6.53 4.10
N GLY A 21 -19.24 6.28 3.98
CA GLY A 21 -19.78 5.04 3.41
C GLY A 21 -19.70 4.93 1.90
N ARG A 22 -19.25 5.98 1.19
CA ARG A 22 -19.12 5.96 -0.27
C ARG A 22 -17.87 5.18 -0.70
N SER A 23 -18.08 4.10 -1.45
CA SER A 23 -17.02 3.27 -2.05
C SER A 23 -16.35 3.94 -3.25
N VAL A 24 -15.16 3.44 -3.59
CA VAL A 24 -14.39 3.78 -4.79
C VAL A 24 -14.54 2.63 -5.77
N GLU A 25 -14.91 2.91 -7.02
CA GLU A 25 -15.11 1.86 -8.05
C GLU A 25 -16.07 0.73 -7.60
N GLY A 26 -17.05 1.05 -6.74
CA GLY A 26 -18.00 0.07 -6.22
C GLY A 26 -17.45 -0.90 -5.17
N SER A 27 -16.17 -0.80 -4.79
CA SER A 27 -15.54 -1.67 -3.77
C SER A 27 -15.11 -0.88 -2.54
N SER A 28 -15.11 -1.54 -1.37
CA SER A 28 -14.67 -0.93 -0.10
C SER A 28 -13.15 -0.86 0.02
N VAL A 29 -12.45 -1.79 -0.63
CA VAL A 29 -10.99 -1.88 -0.74
C VAL A 29 -10.65 -2.49 -2.09
N GLY A 30 -9.49 -2.15 -2.64
CA GLY A 30 -9.04 -2.75 -3.89
C GLY A 30 -7.84 -2.03 -4.49
N VAL A 31 -7.35 -2.57 -5.59
CA VAL A 31 -6.28 -1.99 -6.40
C VAL A 31 -6.66 -2.11 -7.86
N MET A 32 -6.49 -1.01 -8.60
CA MET A 32 -6.63 -0.99 -10.05
C MET A 32 -5.25 -0.77 -10.66
N PHE A 33 -4.87 -1.63 -11.60
CA PHE A 33 -3.70 -1.47 -12.44
C PHE A 33 -4.14 -1.09 -13.85
N TYR A 34 -3.53 -0.06 -14.41
CA TYR A 34 -3.70 0.35 -15.80
C TYR A 34 -2.39 0.05 -16.55
N GLY A 35 -2.51 -0.67 -17.67
CA GLY A 35 -1.39 -1.00 -18.54
C GLY A 35 -1.70 -0.72 -20.00
N GLU A 36 -0.70 -0.90 -20.86
CA GLU A 36 -0.81 -0.59 -22.29
C GLU A 36 -1.79 -1.48 -23.06
N THR A 37 -2.15 -2.64 -22.51
CA THR A 37 -3.01 -3.63 -23.17
C THR A 37 -4.33 -3.87 -22.45
N GLY A 38 -4.59 -3.18 -21.34
CA GLY A 38 -5.78 -3.39 -20.53
C GLY A 38 -5.60 -3.00 -19.07
N SER A 39 -6.56 -3.44 -18.26
CA SER A 39 -6.61 -3.11 -16.83
C SER A 39 -6.87 -4.36 -15.98
N LEU A 40 -6.29 -4.39 -14.78
CA LEU A 40 -6.53 -5.42 -13.76
C LEU A 40 -7.15 -4.76 -12.54
N LEU A 41 -8.37 -5.16 -12.20
CA LEU A 41 -9.05 -4.76 -10.99
C LEU A 41 -9.01 -5.91 -9.98
N ILE A 42 -8.36 -5.68 -8.84
CA ILE A 42 -8.42 -6.55 -7.67
C ILE A 42 -9.40 -5.91 -6.68
N GLU A 43 -10.53 -6.56 -6.44
CA GLU A 43 -11.58 -6.08 -5.53
C GLU A 43 -11.43 -6.72 -4.15
N SER A 44 -12.24 -6.26 -3.19
CA SER A 44 -12.44 -6.98 -1.94
C SER A 44 -12.88 -8.43 -2.19
N GLY A 45 -12.37 -9.37 -1.38
CA GLY A 45 -12.88 -10.74 -1.32
C GLY A 45 -12.14 -11.76 -2.19
N ASN A 46 -10.85 -11.55 -2.45
CA ASN A 46 -9.98 -12.49 -3.18
C ASN A 46 -10.43 -12.76 -4.64
N SER A 47 -11.08 -11.78 -5.27
CA SER A 47 -11.48 -11.80 -6.67
C SER A 47 -10.65 -10.83 -7.51
N TYR A 48 -10.61 -11.07 -8.82
CA TYR A 48 -10.07 -10.10 -9.76
C TYR A 48 -10.73 -10.16 -11.14
N LYS A 49 -10.70 -9.03 -11.83
CA LYS A 49 -11.23 -8.85 -13.20
C LYS A 49 -10.15 -8.27 -14.10
N ILE A 50 -10.11 -8.71 -15.35
CA ILE A 50 -9.23 -8.18 -16.40
C ILE A 50 -10.10 -7.61 -17.51
N TYR A 51 -9.78 -6.39 -17.93
CA TYR A 51 -10.46 -5.67 -19.00
C TYR A 51 -9.50 -5.37 -20.15
N ASP A 52 -10.01 -5.35 -21.38
CA ASP A 52 -9.27 -4.82 -22.53
C ASP A 52 -9.33 -3.27 -22.57
N LEU A 53 -8.62 -2.65 -23.52
CA LEU A 53 -8.61 -1.18 -23.69
C LEU A 53 -9.97 -0.58 -24.07
N LYS A 54 -10.93 -1.39 -24.51
CA LYS A 54 -12.30 -0.96 -24.84
C LYS A 54 -13.26 -1.18 -23.67
N ASN A 55 -12.72 -1.51 -22.49
CA ASN A 55 -13.46 -1.80 -21.27
C ASN A 55 -14.36 -3.06 -21.37
N ASN A 56 -14.03 -4.01 -22.26
CA ASN A 56 -14.69 -5.30 -22.28
C ASN A 56 -14.06 -6.21 -21.22
N LEU A 57 -14.89 -6.95 -20.48
CA LEU A 57 -14.42 -7.96 -19.53
C LEU A 57 -13.81 -9.15 -20.29
N VAL A 58 -12.51 -9.37 -20.10
CA VAL A 58 -11.75 -10.47 -20.73
C VAL A 58 -11.67 -11.68 -19.80
N LYS A 59 -11.55 -11.44 -18.49
CA LYS A 59 -11.45 -12.50 -17.49
C LYS A 59 -12.03 -12.06 -16.16
N GLU A 60 -12.68 -12.97 -15.46
CA GLU A 60 -13.14 -12.77 -14.09
C GLU A 60 -12.86 -14.05 -13.29
N ILE A 61 -12.20 -13.88 -12.14
CA ILE A 61 -12.06 -14.91 -11.12
C ILE A 61 -12.82 -14.45 -9.89
N LYS A 62 -13.80 -15.24 -9.47
CA LYS A 62 -14.59 -15.01 -8.26
C LYS A 62 -14.12 -15.92 -7.16
N ASN A 63 -14.18 -15.40 -5.94
CA ASN A 63 -14.16 -16.24 -4.75
C ASN A 63 -15.60 -16.63 -4.40
N ASN A 64 -15.81 -17.89 -4.07
CA ASN A 64 -17.13 -18.40 -3.67
C ASN A 64 -17.40 -18.20 -2.17
N SER A 65 -16.38 -17.83 -1.40
CA SER A 65 -16.52 -17.52 0.02
C SER A 65 -17.02 -16.09 0.23
N THR A 66 -17.96 -15.90 1.15
CA THR A 66 -18.39 -14.58 1.58
C THR A 66 -17.33 -13.96 2.48
N ILE A 67 -16.66 -12.93 1.98
CA ILE A 67 -15.65 -12.18 2.74
C ILE A 67 -16.17 -10.77 3.00
N ASP A 68 -16.23 -10.37 4.28
CA ASP A 68 -16.40 -8.97 4.66
C ASP A 68 -15.04 -8.36 4.99
N ALA A 69 -14.49 -7.58 4.05
CA ALA A 69 -13.20 -6.90 4.23
C ALA A 69 -13.19 -5.88 5.39
N ARG A 70 -14.34 -5.56 5.99
CA ARG A 70 -14.45 -4.67 7.14
C ARG A 70 -14.63 -5.41 8.47
N ASN A 71 -14.72 -6.74 8.45
CA ASN A 71 -14.85 -7.54 9.65
C ASN A 71 -13.49 -7.68 10.35
N VAL A 72 -13.31 -6.97 11.46
CA VAL A 72 -12.08 -7.01 12.27
C VAL A 72 -11.86 -8.34 13.01
N ALA A 73 -12.87 -9.21 13.05
CA ALA A 73 -12.81 -10.53 13.68
C ALA A 73 -12.63 -11.67 12.66
N ASP A 74 -12.60 -11.36 11.36
CA ASP A 74 -12.41 -12.35 10.29
C ASP A 74 -11.34 -11.84 9.31
N PRO A 75 -10.05 -11.97 9.68
CA PRO A 75 -8.97 -11.59 8.78
C PRO A 75 -8.94 -12.54 7.56
N ALA A 76 -9.63 -12.13 6.51
CA ALA A 76 -9.52 -12.61 5.12
C ALA A 76 -9.40 -14.13 4.89
N GLN A 77 -10.04 -14.94 5.75
CA GLN A 77 -10.21 -16.40 5.63
C GLN A 77 -9.07 -17.11 4.89
N GLU A 78 -7.96 -17.35 5.60
CA GLU A 78 -6.76 -18.14 5.23
C GLU A 78 -5.55 -17.37 4.68
N LEU A 79 -5.68 -16.16 4.14
CA LEU A 79 -4.51 -15.45 3.59
C LEU A 79 -3.46 -15.11 4.66
N ASP A 80 -3.89 -14.72 5.86
CA ASP A 80 -3.01 -14.50 7.01
C ASP A 80 -2.25 -15.76 7.41
N ALA A 81 -2.90 -16.92 7.31
CA ALA A 81 -2.27 -18.20 7.63
C ALA A 81 -1.08 -18.49 6.70
N LEU A 82 -1.15 -18.07 5.43
CA LEU A 82 -0.03 -18.19 4.49
C LEU A 82 1.16 -17.32 4.92
N HIS A 83 0.90 -16.08 5.35
CA HIS A 83 1.95 -15.18 5.86
C HIS A 83 2.57 -15.70 7.17
N ILE A 84 1.74 -16.17 8.11
CA ILE A 84 2.20 -16.76 9.38
C ILE A 84 3.02 -18.02 9.14
N HIS A 85 2.59 -18.88 8.19
CA HIS A 85 3.34 -20.07 7.81
C HIS A 85 4.71 -19.70 7.23
N ASN A 86 4.76 -18.75 6.30
CA ASN A 86 6.02 -18.25 5.74
C ASN A 86 6.94 -17.66 6.82
N PHE A 87 6.38 -16.95 7.80
CA PHE A 87 7.15 -16.43 8.95
C PHE A 87 7.77 -17.56 9.78
N PHE A 88 7.00 -18.61 10.11
CA PHE A 88 7.55 -19.77 10.83
C PHE A 88 8.61 -20.53 10.03
N ASP A 89 8.44 -20.64 8.72
CA ASP A 89 9.44 -21.21 7.83
C ASP A 89 10.71 -20.35 7.75
N GLY A 90 10.56 -19.02 7.81
CA GLY A 90 11.68 -18.09 7.98
C GLY A 90 12.49 -18.39 9.24
N ILE A 91 11.83 -18.60 10.38
CA ILE A 91 12.47 -18.91 11.67
C ILE A 91 13.12 -20.30 11.65
N ARG A 92 12.38 -21.32 11.22
CA ARG A 92 12.80 -22.73 11.38
C ARG A 92 13.73 -23.20 10.30
N LYS A 93 13.57 -22.70 9.08
CA LYS A 93 14.25 -23.20 7.87
C LYS A 93 15.10 -22.13 7.18
N GLY A 94 15.05 -20.88 7.63
CA GLY A 94 15.72 -19.77 6.95
C GLY A 94 15.07 -19.42 5.60
N ALA A 95 13.76 -19.68 5.43
CA ALA A 95 13.07 -19.34 4.20
C ALA A 95 13.03 -17.83 3.95
N LYS A 96 13.07 -17.40 2.68
CA LYS A 96 12.87 -16.00 2.31
C LYS A 96 11.45 -15.56 2.68
N LEU A 97 11.34 -14.39 3.31
CA LEU A 97 10.05 -13.80 3.64
C LEU A 97 9.40 -13.18 2.39
N ASN A 98 8.10 -13.41 2.23
CA ASN A 98 7.29 -12.77 1.18
C ASN A 98 7.05 -11.28 1.46
N SER A 99 7.10 -10.89 2.73
CA SER A 99 6.94 -9.51 3.19
C SER A 99 8.04 -9.21 4.19
N ASP A 100 9.23 -8.92 3.67
CA ASP A 100 10.40 -8.61 4.50
C ASP A 100 10.37 -7.18 5.07
N ILE A 101 11.36 -6.87 5.91
CA ILE A 101 11.46 -5.57 6.57
C ILE A 101 11.71 -4.43 5.57
N LEU A 102 12.40 -4.69 4.47
CA LEU A 102 12.70 -3.66 3.46
C LEU A 102 11.43 -3.26 2.72
N GLY A 103 10.64 -4.24 2.25
CA GLY A 103 9.34 -4.00 1.63
C GLY A 103 8.37 -3.31 2.58
N GLY A 104 8.35 -3.73 3.86
CA GLY A 104 7.56 -3.08 4.90
C GLY A 104 7.96 -1.62 5.15
N HIS A 105 9.26 -1.34 5.19
CA HIS A 105 9.79 0.02 5.29
C HIS A 105 9.37 0.87 4.08
N GLN A 106 9.58 0.38 2.86
CA GLN A 106 9.24 1.11 1.63
C GLN A 106 7.73 1.44 1.57
N SER A 107 6.87 0.45 1.85
CA SER A 107 5.42 0.65 1.87
C SER A 107 5.01 1.71 2.90
N THR A 108 5.57 1.65 4.11
CA THR A 108 5.26 2.60 5.19
C THR A 108 5.77 4.00 4.86
N LEU A 109 6.99 4.11 4.33
CA LEU A 109 7.62 5.38 3.99
C LEU A 109 6.75 6.19 3.01
N LEU A 110 6.21 5.57 1.96
CA LEU A 110 5.38 6.26 0.97
C LEU A 110 4.15 6.93 1.61
N VAL A 111 3.50 6.28 2.56
CA VAL A 111 2.34 6.84 3.28
C VAL A 111 2.78 7.99 4.18
N GLN A 112 3.92 7.88 4.86
CA GLN A 112 4.46 8.95 5.70
C GLN A 112 4.85 10.18 4.85
N LEU A 113 5.48 9.98 3.70
CA LEU A 113 5.78 11.07 2.75
C LEU A 113 4.50 11.77 2.28
N GLY A 114 3.44 11.01 2.01
CA GLY A 114 2.13 11.59 1.69
C GLY A 114 1.56 12.46 2.81
N ASN A 115 1.70 12.04 4.08
CA ASN A 115 1.32 12.85 5.23
C ASN A 115 2.17 14.12 5.36
N ILE A 116 3.48 14.04 5.11
CA ILE A 116 4.36 15.20 5.12
C ILE A 116 3.95 16.17 4.01
N ALA A 117 3.73 15.68 2.78
CA ALA A 117 3.29 16.50 1.65
C ALA A 117 1.98 17.25 1.96
N LEU A 118 1.02 16.55 2.57
CA LEU A 118 -0.25 17.15 3.01
C LEU A 118 -0.03 18.28 4.03
N ARG A 119 0.85 18.08 5.02
CA ARG A 119 1.12 19.08 6.07
C ARG A 119 1.93 20.26 5.58
N SER A 120 2.83 20.02 4.62
CA SER A 120 3.64 21.07 4.00
C SER A 120 2.86 21.87 2.97
N GLY A 121 1.84 21.27 2.33
CA GLY A 121 0.97 21.94 1.36
C GLY A 121 1.51 21.95 -0.07
N HIS A 122 2.54 21.16 -0.37
CA HIS A 122 3.19 21.11 -1.69
C HIS A 122 3.81 19.75 -1.98
N THR A 123 4.18 19.54 -3.24
CA THR A 123 4.85 18.33 -3.74
C THR A 123 6.25 18.18 -3.14
N LEU A 124 6.59 16.96 -2.71
CA LEU A 124 7.92 16.64 -2.22
C LEU A 124 8.77 16.02 -3.34
N HIS A 125 10.03 16.43 -3.44
CA HIS A 125 11.04 15.74 -4.25
C HIS A 125 11.87 14.83 -3.35
N ILE A 126 12.02 13.58 -3.76
CA ILE A 126 12.59 12.51 -2.92
C ILE A 126 13.83 11.95 -3.60
N ASP A 127 14.87 11.65 -2.82
CA ASP A 127 16.00 10.85 -3.30
C ASP A 127 15.57 9.37 -3.32
N PRO A 128 15.42 8.74 -4.50
CA PRO A 128 14.91 7.37 -4.59
C PRO A 128 15.87 6.35 -3.98
N LYS A 129 17.14 6.70 -3.71
CA LYS A 129 18.12 5.78 -3.14
C LYS A 129 17.96 5.58 -1.64
N ASN A 130 17.40 6.57 -0.94
CA ASN A 130 17.29 6.56 0.52
C ASN A 130 15.93 7.03 1.06
N GLY A 131 15.04 7.53 0.20
CA GLY A 131 13.71 7.97 0.58
C GLY A 131 13.63 9.36 1.22
N HIS A 132 14.74 10.09 1.34
CA HIS A 132 14.76 11.41 1.98
C HIS A 132 14.25 12.52 1.07
N ILE A 133 13.64 13.53 1.68
CA ILE A 133 13.20 14.74 1.00
C ILE A 133 14.41 15.60 0.63
N ILE A 134 14.44 16.07 -0.62
CA ILE A 134 15.51 16.88 -1.19
C ILE A 134 15.15 18.36 -1.08
N ASN A 135 16.10 19.18 -0.59
CA ASN A 135 16.06 20.64 -0.63
C ASN A 135 14.82 21.32 0.01
N ASP A 136 14.15 20.65 0.95
CA ASP A 136 12.95 21.19 1.61
C ASP A 136 13.06 21.15 3.14
N LYS A 137 13.56 22.25 3.70
CA LYS A 137 13.76 22.37 5.15
C LYS A 137 12.45 22.43 5.94
N GLU A 138 11.36 22.93 5.33
CA GLU A 138 10.08 23.06 6.01
C GLU A 138 9.41 21.69 6.15
N ALA A 139 9.38 20.89 5.08
CA ALA A 139 8.86 19.53 5.13
C ALA A 139 9.68 18.61 6.03
N MET A 140 11.01 18.80 6.06
CA MET A 140 11.91 18.01 6.91
C MET A 140 11.67 18.20 8.41
N LYS A 141 10.95 19.25 8.85
CA LYS A 141 10.50 19.38 10.25
C LYS A 141 9.55 18.26 10.68
N TYR A 142 8.91 17.59 9.72
CA TYR A 142 7.99 16.48 9.95
C TYR A 142 8.63 15.10 9.76
N TRP A 143 9.93 15.04 9.46
CA TRP A 143 10.65 13.80 9.20
C TRP A 143 10.80 12.92 10.46
N SER A 144 11.03 13.55 11.59
CA SER A 144 11.19 12.90 12.89
C SER A 144 10.10 13.33 13.85
N ARG A 145 9.95 12.55 14.92
CA ARG A 145 9.17 12.91 16.10
C ARG A 145 10.10 13.25 17.25
N GLU A 146 9.63 14.11 18.14
CA GLU A 146 10.23 14.24 19.46
C GLU A 146 9.91 12.98 20.27
N TYR A 147 10.95 12.35 20.82
CA TYR A 147 10.79 11.20 21.68
C TYR A 147 10.69 11.67 23.13
N GLN A 148 9.95 10.93 23.95
CA GLN A 148 9.98 11.13 25.39
C GLN A 148 11.41 10.95 25.90
N PRO A 149 11.94 11.81 26.80
CA PRO A 149 13.29 11.65 27.32
C PRO A 149 13.56 10.24 27.85
N GLY A 150 14.63 9.60 27.35
CA GLY A 150 15.01 8.23 27.68
C GLY A 150 14.42 7.15 26.76
N TRP A 151 13.55 7.51 25.81
CA TRP A 151 12.95 6.63 24.81
C TRP A 151 13.48 6.87 23.40
N GLU A 152 14.58 7.60 23.26
CA GLU A 152 15.25 7.81 21.99
C GLU A 152 15.80 6.48 21.45
N PRO A 153 15.56 6.13 20.17
CA PRO A 153 16.13 4.94 19.58
C PRO A 153 17.66 5.02 19.58
N LYS A 154 18.31 3.93 19.99
CA LYS A 154 19.76 3.73 19.80
C LYS A 154 19.93 2.94 18.51
N VAL A 155 20.04 3.65 17.39
CA VAL A 155 20.27 3.09 16.05
C VAL A 155 21.71 3.29 15.62
#